data_AF-A0A0T6BBC3-F1
#
_entry.id   AF-A0A0T6BBC3-F1
#
_cell.length_a   1.000
_cell.length_b   1.000
_cell.length_c   1.000
_cell.angle_alpha   90.00
_cell.angle_beta   90.00
_cell.angle_gamma   90.00
#
_symmetry.space_group_name_H-M   'P 1'
#
loop_
_entity.id
_entity.type
_entity.pdbx_description
1 polymer ?
#
loop_
_entity_poly.entity_id
_entity_poly.type
_entity_poly.pdbx_seq_one_letter_code
_entity_poly.pdbx_strand_id
1 'polypeptide(L)'
;MLGITEFEFGFVAYNAIRKQEFLDRFSNEYKRVFPIIFKYERNTSRSNEISTSLKQFYFGDGVVENTTHTKDGIEHIYADGITGFALNRATKLISDKNTENTYYYCFTYKGRYSFFYLPDTNRTQTMGAVHHDDLIYLFYMSTLFPYITKNDPEWAIVNRSVRMWGNFVITGFVECRLINNRNC
;
A
#
# COMPACT_ATOMS: atom_id res chain seq x y z
N MET A 1 3.92 -8.22 -14.51
CA MET A 1 4.40 -7.19 -13.57
C MET A 1 3.36 -7.01 -12.48
N LEU A 2 3.78 -6.93 -11.23
CA LEU A 2 2.95 -6.72 -10.05
C LEU A 2 3.46 -5.50 -9.28
N GLY A 3 2.61 -4.85 -8.50
CA GLY A 3 2.94 -3.57 -7.86
C GLY A 3 2.25 -3.35 -6.52
N ILE A 4 2.92 -2.64 -5.63
CA ILE A 4 2.41 -2.21 -4.32
C ILE A 4 2.82 -0.76 -4.06
N THR A 5 2.06 -0.04 -3.22
CA THR A 5 2.46 1.29 -2.72
C THR A 5 3.13 1.18 -1.33
N GLU A 6 3.96 2.14 -0.96
CA GLU A 6 4.70 2.11 0.31
C GLU A 6 3.79 2.05 1.54
N PHE A 7 2.70 2.84 1.52
CA PHE A 7 1.76 2.99 2.61
C PHE A 7 0.37 2.43 2.22
N GLU A 8 0.33 1.23 1.67
CA GLU A 8 -0.92 0.51 1.35
C GLU A 8 -1.90 0.55 2.53
N PHE A 9 -3.07 1.14 2.33
CA PHE A 9 -4.10 1.31 3.39
C PHE A 9 -3.62 1.98 4.70
N GLY A 10 -2.42 2.56 4.73
CA GLY A 10 -1.83 3.15 5.94
C GLY A 10 -2.62 4.35 6.49
N PHE A 11 -3.36 5.02 5.61
CA PHE A 11 -4.29 6.08 5.97
C PHE A 11 -5.39 5.64 6.96
N VAL A 12 -5.68 4.33 7.07
CA VAL A 12 -6.62 3.81 8.07
C VAL A 12 -6.16 4.14 9.48
N ALA A 13 -4.85 4.11 9.75
CA ALA A 13 -4.30 4.39 11.08
C ALA A 13 -4.69 5.77 11.60
N TYR A 14 -4.71 6.79 10.74
CA TYR A 14 -5.04 8.18 11.12
C TYR A 14 -6.50 8.35 11.57
N ASN A 15 -7.42 7.58 11.01
CA ASN A 15 -8.83 7.62 11.38
C ASN A 15 -9.13 6.67 12.55
N ALA A 16 -8.48 5.51 12.58
CA ALA A 16 -8.69 4.46 13.56
C ALA A 16 -8.17 4.85 14.95
N ILE A 17 -6.97 5.44 15.03
CA ILE A 17 -6.33 5.80 16.30
C ILE A 17 -7.14 6.82 17.12
N ARG A 18 -8.02 7.58 16.47
CA ARG A 18 -8.89 8.59 17.09
C ARG A 18 -10.19 8.01 17.67
N LYS A 19 -10.43 6.70 17.54
CA LYS A 19 -11.69 6.05 17.93
C LYS A 19 -11.45 5.00 19.00
N GLN A 20 -11.85 5.28 20.24
CA GLN A 20 -11.69 4.33 21.36
C GLN A 20 -12.34 2.97 21.06
N GLU A 21 -13.55 2.96 20.47
CA GLU A 21 -14.23 1.71 20.08
C GLU A 21 -13.38 0.85 19.12
N PHE A 22 -12.62 1.48 18.21
CA PHE A 22 -11.74 0.74 17.31
C PHE A 22 -10.60 0.07 18.08
N LEU A 23 -9.98 0.82 18.98
CA LEU A 23 -8.88 0.36 19.83
C LEU A 23 -9.33 -0.77 20.76
N ASP A 24 -10.50 -0.62 21.38
CA ASP A 24 -11.10 -1.64 22.25
C ASP A 24 -11.37 -2.94 21.48
N ARG A 25 -11.86 -2.85 20.24
CA ARG A 25 -12.07 -4.02 19.38
C ARG A 25 -10.76 -4.69 18.99
N PHE A 26 -9.71 -3.92 18.71
CA PHE A 26 -8.36 -4.46 18.41
C PHE A 26 -7.69 -5.05 19.65
N SER A 27 -8.02 -4.57 20.84
CA SER A 27 -7.53 -5.12 22.10
C SER A 27 -8.27 -6.40 22.50
N ASN A 28 -9.60 -6.36 22.52
CA ASN A 28 -10.42 -7.34 23.23
C ASN A 28 -11.15 -8.29 22.28
N GLU A 29 -11.30 -7.91 21.01
CA GLU A 29 -12.10 -8.65 20.03
C GLU A 29 -11.31 -9.02 18.77
N TYR A 30 -9.97 -8.95 18.79
CA TYR A 30 -9.13 -9.19 17.60
C TYR A 30 -9.40 -10.55 16.93
N LYS A 31 -9.67 -11.60 17.71
CA LYS A 31 -10.04 -12.94 17.19
C LYS A 31 -11.35 -12.93 16.38
N ARG A 32 -12.25 -11.98 16.65
CA ARG A 32 -13.48 -11.77 15.90
C ARG A 32 -13.28 -10.82 14.71
N VAL A 33 -12.51 -9.73 14.89
CA VAL A 33 -12.41 -8.65 13.90
C VAL A 33 -11.33 -8.86 12.84
N PHE A 34 -10.15 -9.39 13.19
CA PHE A 34 -9.05 -9.58 12.23
C PHE A 34 -9.41 -10.54 11.08
N PRO A 35 -10.10 -11.67 11.31
CA PRO A 35 -10.53 -12.54 10.21
C PRO A 35 -11.43 -11.83 9.18
N ILE A 36 -12.25 -10.87 9.65
CA ILE A 36 -13.15 -10.10 8.78
C ILE A 36 -12.36 -9.07 7.98
N ILE A 37 -11.47 -8.33 8.64
CA ILE A 37 -10.70 -7.24 8.01
C ILE A 37 -9.69 -7.81 7.01
N PHE A 38 -8.94 -8.84 7.41
CA PHE A 38 -7.85 -9.44 6.63
C PHE A 38 -8.26 -10.72 5.89
N LYS A 39 -9.57 -10.96 5.79
CA LYS A 39 -10.20 -11.92 4.88
C LYS A 39 -9.69 -13.37 4.96
N TYR A 40 -9.39 -13.85 6.17
CA TYR A 40 -9.12 -15.28 6.40
C TYR A 40 -10.31 -15.97 7.08
N GLU A 41 -10.25 -17.28 7.24
CA GLU A 41 -11.35 -18.07 7.79
C GLU A 41 -11.77 -17.60 9.18
N ARG A 42 -13.06 -17.80 9.51
CA ARG A 42 -13.66 -17.35 10.78
C ARG A 42 -14.06 -18.54 11.64
N ASN A 43 -14.06 -18.35 12.95
CA ASN A 43 -14.61 -19.29 13.93
C ASN A 43 -13.93 -20.67 13.93
N THR A 44 -12.61 -20.71 13.72
CA THR A 44 -11.79 -21.94 13.80
C THR A 44 -10.62 -21.77 14.76
N SER A 45 -10.07 -22.87 15.29
CA SER A 45 -8.84 -22.83 16.11
C SER A 45 -7.70 -22.16 15.34
N ARG A 46 -7.55 -22.47 14.05
CA ARG A 46 -6.56 -21.85 13.17
C ARG A 46 -6.74 -20.33 13.04
N SER A 47 -7.98 -19.85 12.88
CA SER A 47 -8.24 -18.40 12.83
C SER A 47 -7.88 -17.70 14.15
N ASN A 48 -8.08 -18.37 15.28
CA ASN A 48 -7.69 -17.84 16.60
C ASN A 48 -6.17 -17.76 16.74
N GLU A 49 -5.44 -18.78 16.28
CA GLU A 49 -3.97 -18.81 16.26
C GLU A 49 -3.42 -17.67 15.39
N ILE A 50 -3.89 -17.57 14.14
CA ILE A 50 -3.49 -16.49 13.22
C ILE A 50 -3.75 -15.12 13.84
N SER A 51 -4.96 -14.90 14.38
CA SER A 51 -5.31 -13.61 15.00
C SER A 51 -4.40 -13.27 16.18
N THR A 52 -4.04 -14.28 16.98
CA THR A 52 -3.14 -14.11 18.15
C THR A 52 -1.73 -13.77 17.68
N SER A 53 -1.20 -14.46 16.66
CA SER A 53 0.11 -14.16 16.07
C SER A 53 0.16 -12.76 15.46
N LEU A 54 -0.89 -12.34 14.73
CA LEU A 54 -0.98 -10.98 14.19
C LEU A 54 -1.04 -9.93 15.29
N LYS A 55 -1.87 -10.15 16.33
CA LYS A 55 -1.95 -9.23 17.48
C LYS A 55 -0.59 -9.07 18.14
N GLN A 56 0.10 -10.17 18.40
CA GLN A 56 1.42 -10.16 19.02
C GLN A 56 2.46 -9.45 18.15
N PHE A 57 2.47 -9.73 16.85
CA PHE A 57 3.49 -9.19 15.94
C PHE A 57 3.40 -7.67 15.79
N TYR A 58 2.19 -7.12 15.59
CA TYR A 58 2.02 -5.69 15.30
C TYR A 58 1.78 -4.82 16.53
N PHE A 59 1.32 -5.40 17.65
CA PHE A 59 0.91 -4.64 18.83
C PHE A 59 1.50 -5.15 20.14
N GLY A 60 2.24 -6.27 20.11
CA GLY A 60 2.78 -6.91 21.30
C GLY A 60 1.72 -7.40 22.29
N ASP A 61 2.22 -7.69 23.49
CA ASP A 61 1.43 -8.03 24.66
C ASP A 61 0.80 -6.77 25.26
N GLY A 62 -0.51 -6.79 25.45
CA GLY A 62 -1.23 -5.73 26.14
C GLY A 62 -2.32 -5.04 25.32
N VAL A 63 -2.89 -4.00 25.95
CA VAL A 63 -4.02 -3.24 25.43
C VAL A 63 -3.57 -2.40 24.25
N VAL A 64 -4.40 -2.37 23.20
CA VAL A 64 -4.19 -1.49 22.05
C VAL A 64 -4.69 -0.10 22.44
N GLU A 65 -3.77 0.84 22.66
CA GLU A 65 -4.08 2.20 23.10
C GLU A 65 -3.65 3.25 22.07
N ASN A 66 -4.06 4.51 22.23
CA ASN A 66 -3.69 5.60 21.34
C ASN A 66 -2.21 6.00 21.56
N THR A 67 -1.31 5.26 20.91
CA THR A 67 0.14 5.47 20.94
C THR A 67 0.72 5.49 19.54
N THR A 68 1.93 6.04 19.38
CA THR A 68 2.67 5.96 18.11
C THR A 68 2.89 4.51 17.67
N HIS A 69 3.24 3.62 18.60
CA HIS A 69 3.42 2.20 18.31
C HIS A 69 2.14 1.56 17.75
N THR A 70 0.98 1.85 18.35
CA THR A 70 -0.30 1.37 17.85
C THR A 70 -0.62 1.93 16.48
N LYS A 71 -0.36 3.22 16.24
CA LYS A 71 -0.57 3.84 14.92
C LYS A 71 0.26 3.12 13.86
N ASP A 72 1.54 2.89 14.14
CA ASP A 72 2.44 2.17 13.24
C ASP A 72 1.97 0.70 13.05
N GLY A 73 1.53 0.04 14.13
CA GLY A 73 0.98 -1.31 14.06
C GLY A 73 -0.28 -1.42 13.20
N ILE A 74 -1.21 -0.46 13.30
CA ILE A 74 -2.41 -0.38 12.44
C ILE A 74 -1.99 -0.14 10.99
N GLU A 75 -1.04 0.77 10.75
CA GLU A 75 -0.55 1.09 9.41
C GLU A 75 0.00 -0.17 8.71
N HIS A 76 0.89 -0.92 9.39
CA HIS A 76 1.53 -2.09 8.80
C HIS A 76 0.60 -3.30 8.69
N ILE A 77 -0.24 -3.59 9.70
CA ILE A 77 -1.15 -4.76 9.62
C ILE A 77 -2.18 -4.59 8.49
N TYR A 78 -2.62 -3.36 8.21
CA TYR A 78 -3.51 -3.09 7.08
C TYR A 78 -2.79 -3.23 5.74
N ALA A 79 -1.58 -2.68 5.61
CA ALA A 79 -0.76 -2.84 4.42
C ALA A 79 -0.51 -4.32 4.09
N ASP A 80 -0.05 -5.09 5.08
CA ASP A 80 0.29 -6.50 4.92
C ASP A 80 -0.95 -7.38 4.77
N GLY A 81 -1.96 -7.16 5.61
CA GLY A 81 -3.13 -8.03 5.69
C GLY A 81 -4.13 -7.87 4.54
N ILE A 82 -4.23 -6.68 3.93
CA ILE A 82 -5.15 -6.43 2.81
C ILE A 82 -4.48 -6.68 1.46
N THR A 83 -3.23 -6.25 1.29
CA THR A 83 -2.54 -6.28 -0.02
C THR A 83 -1.22 -7.06 0.04
N GLY A 84 -0.33 -6.71 0.97
CA GLY A 84 1.07 -7.12 0.97
C GLY A 84 1.29 -8.63 0.99
N PHE A 85 0.60 -9.35 1.88
CA PHE A 85 0.75 -10.80 2.01
C PHE A 85 0.29 -11.54 0.74
N ALA A 86 -0.91 -11.23 0.25
CA ALA A 86 -1.47 -11.88 -0.93
C ALA A 86 -0.62 -11.61 -2.17
N LEU A 87 -0.18 -10.36 -2.35
CA LEU A 87 0.64 -9.97 -3.49
C LEU A 87 2.03 -10.60 -3.44
N ASN A 88 2.71 -10.56 -2.30
CA ASN A 88 4.03 -11.19 -2.13
C ASN A 88 3.95 -12.70 -2.40
N ARG A 89 2.94 -13.38 -1.85
CA ARG A 89 2.71 -14.81 -2.11
C ARG A 89 2.43 -15.08 -3.59
N ALA A 90 1.58 -14.28 -4.23
CA ALA A 90 1.28 -14.42 -5.65
C ALA A 90 2.53 -14.21 -6.52
N THR A 91 3.31 -13.17 -6.26
CA THR A 91 4.57 -12.89 -6.96
C THR A 91 5.53 -14.06 -6.86
N LYS A 92 5.74 -14.64 -5.67
CA LYS A 92 6.60 -15.82 -5.50
C LYS A 92 6.08 -17.01 -6.29
N LEU A 93 4.79 -17.33 -6.17
CA LEU A 93 4.19 -18.45 -6.89
C LEU A 93 4.26 -18.28 -8.41
N ILE A 94 4.02 -17.07 -8.92
CA ILE A 94 4.14 -16.77 -10.35
C ILE A 94 5.60 -16.91 -10.77
N SER A 95 6.53 -16.33 -10.02
CA SER A 95 7.96 -16.40 -10.33
C SER A 95 8.50 -17.83 -10.33
N ASP A 96 8.02 -18.70 -9.46
CA ASP A 96 8.45 -20.10 -9.38
C ASP A 96 7.91 -20.97 -10.53
N LYS A 97 6.84 -20.52 -11.20
CA LYS A 97 6.14 -21.28 -12.25
C LYS A 97 6.30 -20.69 -13.64
N ASN A 98 6.61 -19.41 -13.72
CA ASN A 98 6.78 -18.71 -14.98
C ASN A 98 8.17 -19.01 -15.55
N THR A 99 8.23 -19.33 -16.84
CA THR A 99 9.51 -19.47 -17.56
C THR A 99 10.08 -18.11 -17.98
N GLU A 100 9.23 -17.07 -17.97
CA GLU A 100 9.60 -15.69 -18.30
C GLU A 100 9.83 -14.84 -17.04
N ASN A 101 10.38 -13.64 -17.23
CA ASN A 101 10.66 -12.70 -16.14
C ASN A 101 9.39 -12.26 -15.39
N THR A 102 9.46 -12.30 -14.06
CA THR A 102 8.42 -11.76 -13.16
C THR A 102 8.92 -10.48 -12.51
N TYR A 103 8.26 -9.36 -12.81
CA TYR A 103 8.60 -8.04 -12.26
C TYR A 103 7.69 -7.68 -11.10
N TYR A 104 8.28 -7.17 -10.01
CA TYR A 104 7.56 -6.67 -8.83
C TYR A 104 8.11 -5.30 -8.45
N TYR A 105 7.25 -4.27 -8.37
CA TYR A 105 7.64 -2.92 -7.98
C TYR A 105 7.00 -2.48 -6.67
N CYS A 106 7.68 -1.59 -5.95
CA CYS A 106 7.13 -0.82 -4.84
C CYS A 106 7.17 0.67 -5.21
N PHE A 107 6.02 1.33 -5.19
CA PHE A 107 5.89 2.74 -5.51
C PHE A 107 5.98 3.58 -4.22
N THR A 108 6.99 4.44 -4.15
CA THR A 108 7.35 5.21 -2.94
C THR A 108 7.35 6.73 -3.18
N TYR A 109 6.98 7.19 -4.37
CA TYR A 109 7.04 8.62 -4.67
C TYR A 109 5.94 9.39 -3.95
N LYS A 110 6.36 10.34 -3.10
CA LYS A 110 5.49 11.29 -2.42
C LYS A 110 5.31 12.55 -3.27
N GLY A 111 4.19 12.63 -3.98
CA GLY A 111 3.80 13.81 -4.76
C GLY A 111 2.94 14.81 -3.98
N ARG A 112 2.61 15.93 -4.64
CA ARG A 112 1.64 16.92 -4.12
C ARG A 112 0.20 16.41 -4.15
N TYR A 113 -0.08 15.40 -4.98
CA TYR A 113 -1.40 14.80 -5.14
C TYR A 113 -1.40 13.37 -4.59
N SER A 114 -2.47 13.03 -3.87
CA SER A 114 -2.66 11.72 -3.25
C SER A 114 -4.14 11.44 -3.01
N PHE A 115 -4.52 10.17 -2.94
CA PHE A 115 -5.82 9.73 -2.45
C PHE A 115 -5.97 9.94 -0.94
N PHE A 116 -4.88 10.21 -0.21
CA PHE A 116 -4.93 10.57 1.20
C PHE A 116 -4.04 11.77 1.53
N TYR A 117 -4.66 12.76 2.16
CA TYR A 117 -3.98 13.90 2.75
C TYR A 117 -4.01 13.78 4.26
N LEU A 118 -2.92 14.21 4.91
CA LEU A 118 -2.84 14.20 6.37
C LEU A 118 -3.99 15.06 6.95
N PRO A 119 -4.68 14.56 7.99
CA PRO A 119 -5.69 15.35 8.69
C PRO A 119 -5.12 16.67 9.17
N ASP A 120 -5.98 17.69 9.29
CA ASP A 120 -5.62 19.00 9.87
C ASP A 120 -4.60 19.81 9.04
N THR A 121 -4.29 19.36 7.81
CA THR A 121 -3.39 20.08 6.88
C THR A 121 -4.12 20.81 5.75
N ASN A 122 -5.46 20.84 5.77
CA ASN A 122 -6.28 21.41 4.69
C ASN A 122 -5.86 20.92 3.28
N ARG A 123 -5.57 19.62 3.16
CA ARG A 123 -5.12 18.97 1.91
C ARG A 123 -3.81 19.53 1.32
N THR A 124 -2.92 20.05 2.17
CA THR A 124 -1.61 20.57 1.73
C THR A 124 -0.46 19.58 1.93
N GLN A 125 -0.63 18.56 2.78
CA GLN A 125 0.40 17.56 3.03
C GLN A 125 -0.10 16.15 2.76
N THR A 126 0.66 15.40 1.98
CA THR A 126 0.46 13.97 1.74
C THR A 126 1.25 13.15 2.76
N MET A 127 0.81 11.93 3.04
CA MET A 127 1.50 11.01 3.95
C MET A 127 2.77 10.46 3.28
N GLY A 128 2.58 9.91 2.09
CA GLY A 128 3.54 9.20 1.25
C GLY A 128 2.74 8.58 0.10
N ALA A 129 3.26 7.55 -0.56
CA ALA A 129 2.50 6.79 -1.54
C ALA A 129 1.50 5.86 -0.87
N VAL A 130 0.22 6.23 -0.82
CA VAL A 130 -0.86 5.36 -0.32
C VAL A 130 -1.51 4.58 -1.47
N HIS A 131 -2.42 3.67 -1.12
CA HIS A 131 -3.20 2.88 -2.08
C HIS A 131 -3.75 3.75 -3.23
N HIS A 132 -3.51 3.30 -4.47
CA HIS A 132 -3.84 3.96 -5.75
C HIS A 132 -3.02 5.19 -6.15
N ASP A 133 -2.10 5.71 -5.33
CA ASP A 133 -1.33 6.90 -5.70
C ASP A 133 -0.45 6.69 -6.94
N ASP A 134 0.01 5.48 -7.19
CA ASP A 134 0.77 5.14 -8.40
C ASP A 134 -0.05 5.32 -9.70
N LEU A 135 -1.38 5.13 -9.62
CA LEU A 135 -2.30 5.31 -10.74
C LEU A 135 -2.44 6.77 -11.18
N ILE A 136 -2.18 7.73 -10.29
CA ILE A 136 -2.21 9.17 -10.61
C ILE A 136 -1.21 9.50 -11.73
N TYR A 137 -0.10 8.75 -11.80
CA TYR A 137 0.98 8.94 -12.75
C TYR A 137 0.83 8.09 -14.03
N LEU A 138 -0.29 7.36 -14.15
CA LEU A 138 -0.64 6.55 -15.32
C LEU A 138 -1.91 7.03 -16.00
N PHE A 139 -2.90 7.46 -15.21
CA PHE A 139 -4.22 7.81 -15.70
C PHE A 139 -4.58 9.23 -15.28
N TYR A 140 -5.08 10.02 -16.23
CA TYR A 140 -5.62 11.33 -15.92
C TYR A 140 -7.01 11.20 -15.28
N MET A 141 -7.10 11.43 -13.98
CA MET A 141 -8.34 11.38 -13.20
C MET A 141 -8.87 12.80 -12.96
N SER A 142 -9.46 13.39 -14.00
CA SER A 142 -9.85 14.81 -14.04
C SER A 142 -10.78 15.27 -12.91
N THR A 143 -11.56 14.36 -12.33
CA THR A 143 -12.48 14.66 -11.22
C THR A 143 -11.77 14.81 -9.87
N LEU A 144 -10.55 14.30 -9.73
CA LEU A 144 -9.81 14.25 -8.46
C LEU A 144 -8.53 15.07 -8.48
N PHE A 145 -7.83 15.10 -9.62
CA PHE A 145 -6.49 15.67 -9.73
C PHE A 145 -6.35 16.53 -10.99
N PRO A 146 -5.53 17.60 -10.94
CA PRO A 146 -5.24 18.39 -12.12
C PRO A 146 -4.41 17.59 -13.14
N TYR A 147 -4.41 18.05 -14.39
CA TYR A 147 -3.57 17.47 -15.42
C TYR A 147 -2.10 17.80 -15.15
N ILE A 148 -1.24 16.78 -15.04
CA ILE A 148 0.20 16.94 -14.80
C ILE A 148 0.90 17.26 -16.12
N THR A 149 1.63 18.38 -16.16
CA THR A 149 2.35 18.87 -17.33
C THR A 149 3.87 18.74 -17.17
N LYS A 150 4.62 19.00 -18.24
CA LYS A 150 6.10 19.02 -18.22
C LYS A 150 6.72 20.02 -17.24
N ASN A 151 5.96 21.01 -16.79
CA ASN A 151 6.42 22.03 -15.86
C ASN A 151 6.24 21.62 -14.38
N ASP A 152 5.51 20.52 -14.14
CA ASP A 152 5.26 20.02 -12.79
C ASP A 152 6.41 19.12 -12.30
N PRO A 153 6.76 19.15 -11.00
CA PRO A 153 7.78 18.27 -10.43
C PRO A 153 7.44 16.78 -10.57
N GLU A 154 6.15 16.45 -10.67
CA GLU A 154 5.64 15.09 -10.88
C GLU A 154 5.90 14.53 -12.28
N TRP A 155 6.24 15.38 -13.27
CA TRP A 155 6.36 14.95 -14.67
C TRP A 155 7.36 13.81 -14.88
N ALA A 156 8.47 13.84 -14.15
CA ALA A 156 9.48 12.78 -14.23
C ALA A 156 8.90 11.41 -13.82
N ILE A 157 7.97 11.40 -12.86
CA ILE A 157 7.29 10.20 -12.38
C ILE A 157 6.23 9.75 -13.38
N VAL A 158 5.45 10.66 -13.95
CA VAL A 158 4.52 10.34 -15.07
C VAL A 158 5.29 9.68 -16.22
N ASN A 159 6.36 10.31 -16.68
CA ASN A 159 7.17 9.79 -17.78
C ASN A 159 7.80 8.43 -17.43
N ARG A 160 8.25 8.23 -16.18
CA ARG A 160 8.79 6.94 -15.72
C ARG A 160 7.71 5.86 -15.67
N SER A 161 6.55 6.13 -15.07
CA SER A 161 5.45 5.18 -14.93
C SER A 161 4.89 4.77 -16.29
N VAL A 162 4.61 5.72 -17.18
CA VAL A 162 4.09 5.43 -18.53
C VAL A 162 5.11 4.64 -19.36
N ARG A 163 6.41 4.93 -19.25
CA ARG A 163 7.45 4.15 -19.94
C ARG A 163 7.57 2.75 -19.36
N MET A 164 7.58 2.60 -18.04
CA MET A 164 7.70 1.31 -17.36
C MET A 164 6.57 0.36 -17.80
N TRP A 165 5.32 0.84 -17.72
CA TRP A 165 4.15 0.07 -18.12
C TRP A 165 4.06 -0.12 -19.64
N GLY A 166 4.31 0.93 -20.43
CA GLY A 166 4.27 0.87 -21.88
C GLY A 166 5.31 -0.10 -22.47
N ASN A 167 6.55 -0.06 -21.97
CA ASN A 167 7.59 -1.00 -22.37
C ASN A 167 7.19 -2.43 -22.02
N PHE A 168 6.71 -2.67 -20.80
CA PHE A 168 6.27 -4.01 -20.40
C PHE A 168 5.12 -4.53 -21.29
N VAL A 169 4.16 -3.69 -21.65
CA VAL A 169 3.05 -4.04 -22.55
C VAL A 169 3.54 -4.37 -23.96
N ILE A 170 4.53 -3.64 -24.48
CA ILE A 170 5.02 -3.81 -25.86
C ILE A 170 6.00 -4.98 -25.98
N THR A 171 6.92 -5.12 -25.01
CA THR A 171 8.08 -6.02 -25.14
C THR A 171 8.08 -7.18 -24.15
N GLY A 172 7.27 -7.11 -23.09
CA GLY A 172 7.37 -8.02 -21.95
C GLY A 172 8.50 -7.67 -20.97
N PHE A 173 9.32 -6.65 -21.26
CA PHE A 173 10.45 -6.24 -20.40
C PHE A 173 10.20 -4.88 -19.75
N VAL A 174 10.56 -4.77 -18.48
CA VAL A 174 10.63 -3.49 -17.78
C VAL A 174 11.97 -2.85 -18.09
N GLU A 175 12.06 -2.12 -19.20
CA GLU A 175 13.22 -1.28 -19.46
C GLU A 175 13.03 0.10 -18.83
N CYS A 176 13.90 0.44 -17.87
CA CYS A 176 14.14 1.81 -17.41
C CYS A 176 15.22 2.50 -18.25
N ARG A 177 15.54 2.02 -19.46
CA ARG A 177 16.46 2.74 -20.35
C ARG A 177 15.71 3.88 -21.02
N LEU A 178 16.36 5.03 -21.10
CA LEU A 178 15.96 6.07 -22.04
C LEU A 178 15.98 5.46 -23.44
N ILE A 179 14.87 5.58 -24.17
CA ILE A 179 14.94 5.63 -25.63
C ILE A 179 15.79 6.88 -25.90
N ASN A 180 17.10 6.67 -26.12
CA ASN A 180 18.22 7.62 -26.22
C ASN A 180 19.16 7.66 -25.00
N ASN A 181 20.17 6.78 -25.02
CA ASN A 181 21.50 6.87 -24.39
C ASN A 181 21.84 8.17 -23.65
N ARG A 182 21.37 8.35 -22.41
CA ARG A 182 22.06 9.14 -21.37
C ARG A 182 21.88 8.44 -20.04
N ASN A 183 23.00 8.18 -19.37
CA ASN A 183 23.09 7.39 -18.16
C ASN A 183 22.35 8.05 -16.98
N CYS A 184 21.93 7.20 -16.03
CA CYS A 184 21.44 7.58 -14.71
C CYS A 184 22.40 8.51 -13.96
#